data_AF-A0A1Q4R7F8-F1
#
_entry.id   AF-A0A1Q4R7F8-F1
#
_cell.length_a   1.000
_cell.length_b   1.000
_cell.length_c   1.000
_cell.angle_alpha   90.00
_cell.angle_beta   90.00
_cell.angle_gamma   90.00
#
_symmetry.space_group_name_H-M   'P 1'
#
loop_
_entity.id
_entity.type
_entity.pdbx_description
1 polymer ?
#
loop_
_entity_poly.entity_id
_entity_poly.type
_entity_poly.pdbx_seq_one_letter_code
_entity_poly.pdbx_strand_id
1 'polypeptide(L)'
;MFSANTISQSVLDQCRQWLDGVEIKNARVAHFLCQLIPMQCPFARDIECFGLTLHIPPLCKLNPLYEEVVSLRFRALCYLSDTCQEDVRRYC
;
A
#
# COMPACT_ATOMS: atom_id res chain seq x y z
N MET A 1 -0.48 38.46 -0.05
CA MET A 1 0.47 37.34 -0.29
C MET A 1 -0.12 36.08 0.35
N PHE A 2 -0.96 35.32 -0.36
CA PHE A 2 -1.36 33.98 0.09
C PHE A 2 -1.08 33.02 -1.05
N SER A 3 -0.06 32.20 -0.80
CA SER A 3 0.68 31.37 -1.72
C SER A 3 -0.14 30.20 -2.27
N ALA A 4 0.21 29.77 -3.48
CA ALA A 4 -0.34 28.67 -4.26
C ALA A 4 -0.19 27.25 -3.64
N ASN A 5 -0.15 27.12 -2.30
CA ASN A 5 0.21 25.89 -1.58
C ASN A 5 -0.99 25.13 -0.97
N THR A 6 -2.21 25.68 -1.01
CA THR A 6 -3.41 25.08 -0.37
C THR A 6 -4.14 24.06 -1.25
N ILE A 7 -4.07 24.20 -2.58
CA ILE A 7 -4.84 23.35 -3.52
C ILE A 7 -4.23 21.93 -3.61
N SER A 8 -2.91 21.78 -3.52
CA SER A 8 -2.25 20.48 -3.67
C SER A 8 -2.42 19.59 -2.43
N GLN A 9 -2.46 20.18 -1.22
CA GLN A 9 -2.71 19.43 0.01
C GLN A 9 -4.15 18.91 0.07
N SER A 10 -5.14 19.71 -0.35
CA SER A 10 -6.54 19.27 -0.32
C SER A 10 -6.83 18.10 -1.26
N VAL A 11 -6.16 18.00 -2.42
CA VAL A 11 -6.32 16.87 -3.35
C VAL A 11 -5.74 15.58 -2.76
N LEU A 12 -4.54 15.65 -2.16
CA LEU A 12 -3.94 14.47 -1.51
C LEU A 12 -4.81 13.97 -0.35
N ASP A 13 -5.36 14.88 0.46
CA ASP A 13 -6.23 14.51 1.56
C ASP A 13 -7.57 13.91 1.08
N GLN A 14 -8.11 14.39 -0.04
CA GLN A 14 -9.27 13.75 -0.68
C GLN A 14 -8.94 12.34 -1.18
N CYS A 15 -7.76 12.14 -1.78
CA CYS A 15 -7.31 10.82 -2.19
C CYS A 15 -7.13 9.87 -1.00
N ARG A 16 -6.60 10.36 0.14
CA ARG A 16 -6.50 9.59 1.39
C ARG A 16 -7.87 9.13 1.87
N GLN A 17 -8.79 10.08 2.03
CA GLN A 17 -10.15 9.79 2.46
C GLN A 17 -10.87 8.82 1.51
N TRP A 18 -10.65 8.97 0.20
CA TRP A 18 -11.19 8.06 -0.78
C TRP A 18 -10.63 6.65 -0.62
N LEU A 19 -9.29 6.49 -0.51
CA LEU A 19 -8.63 5.19 -0.29
C LEU A 19 -9.09 4.54 1.01
N ASP A 20 -9.12 5.29 2.11
CA ASP A 20 -9.62 4.81 3.41
C ASP A 20 -11.11 4.46 3.38
N GLY A 21 -11.89 5.13 2.53
CA GLY A 21 -13.31 4.83 2.32
C GLY A 21 -13.60 3.62 1.43
N VAL A 22 -12.60 3.03 0.76
CA VAL A 22 -12.82 1.87 -0.12
C VAL A 22 -13.21 0.63 0.69
N GLU A 23 -14.48 0.25 0.63
CA GLU A 23 -14.97 -1.02 1.18
C GLU A 23 -14.76 -2.16 0.18
N ILE A 24 -14.14 -3.25 0.64
CA ILE A 24 -13.89 -4.44 -0.18
C ILE A 24 -15.06 -5.41 0.01
N LYS A 25 -15.80 -5.65 -1.08
CA LYS A 25 -17.01 -6.51 -1.10
C LYS A 25 -16.94 -7.63 -2.14
N ASN A 26 -15.77 -7.83 -2.76
CA ASN A 26 -15.60 -8.78 -3.85
C ASN A 26 -14.25 -9.51 -3.70
N ALA A 27 -14.30 -10.84 -3.61
CA ALA A 27 -13.12 -11.68 -3.44
C ALA A 27 -12.10 -11.53 -4.57
N ARG A 28 -12.56 -11.36 -5.82
CA ARG A 28 -11.66 -11.15 -6.97
C ARG A 28 -10.85 -9.86 -6.82
N VAL A 29 -11.51 -8.78 -6.38
CA VAL A 29 -10.83 -7.50 -6.11
C VAL A 29 -9.87 -7.65 -4.93
N ALA A 30 -10.28 -8.34 -3.87
CA ALA A 30 -9.44 -8.58 -2.72
C ALA A 30 -8.16 -9.36 -3.08
N HIS A 31 -8.27 -10.43 -3.88
CA HIS A 31 -7.12 -11.16 -4.41
C HIS A 31 -6.22 -10.29 -5.27
N PHE A 32 -6.81 -9.51 -6.17
CA PHE A 32 -6.05 -8.59 -7.02
C PHE A 32 -5.25 -7.58 -6.18
N LEU A 33 -5.86 -6.98 -5.17
CA LEU A 33 -5.18 -6.06 -4.25
C LEU A 33 -4.06 -6.75 -3.47
N CYS A 34 -4.28 -7.97 -3.00
CA CYS A 34 -3.27 -8.77 -2.30
C CYS A 34 -2.12 -9.23 -3.21
N GLN A 35 -2.30 -9.25 -4.52
CA GLN A 35 -1.22 -9.55 -5.47
C GLN A 35 -0.51 -8.28 -5.94
N LEU A 36 -1.25 -7.19 -6.10
CA LEU A 36 -0.74 -5.91 -6.61
C LEU A 36 0.10 -5.17 -5.57
N ILE A 37 -0.38 -5.12 -4.32
CA ILE A 37 0.27 -4.37 -3.25
C ILE A 37 1.20 -5.32 -2.50
N PRO A 38 2.53 -5.13 -2.52
CA PRO A 38 3.45 -6.05 -1.84
C PRO A 38 3.30 -5.98 -0.32
N MET A 39 3.60 -7.10 0.38
CA MET A 39 3.68 -7.12 1.85
C MET A 39 4.87 -6.31 2.37
N GLN A 40 5.99 -6.39 1.65
CA GLN A 40 7.24 -5.75 2.05
C GLN A 40 7.40 -4.44 1.30
N CYS A 41 8.07 -3.47 1.94
CA CYS A 41 8.36 -2.19 1.30
C CYS A 41 9.27 -2.44 0.08
N PRO A 42 8.81 -2.18 -1.15
CA PRO A 42 9.54 -2.57 -2.37
C PRO A 42 10.85 -1.79 -2.52
N PHE A 43 11.02 -0.71 -1.76
CA PHE A 43 12.20 0.15 -1.81
C PHE A 43 13.32 -0.37 -0.91
N ALA A 44 12.99 -1.02 0.20
CA ALA A 44 14.00 -1.62 1.07
C ALA A 44 14.54 -2.89 0.40
N ARG A 45 15.75 -2.84 -0.14
CA ARG A 45 16.39 -4.01 -0.74
C ARG A 45 17.90 -3.85 -0.73
N ASP A 46 18.57 -4.97 -0.60
CA ASP A 46 20.01 -5.06 -0.83
C ASP A 46 20.26 -5.36 -2.31
N ILE A 47 21.14 -4.59 -2.94
CA ILE A 47 21.61 -4.84 -4.30
C ILE A 47 23.08 -5.20 -4.24
N GLU A 48 23.41 -6.43 -4.63
CA GLU A 48 24.80 -6.87 -4.76
C GLU A 48 25.31 -6.56 -6.17
N CYS A 49 26.34 -5.72 -6.27
CA CYS A 49 27.02 -5.42 -7.52
C CYS A 49 28.53 -5.42 -7.31
N PHE A 50 29.27 -6.18 -8.12
CA PHE A 50 30.74 -6.23 -8.11
C PHE A 50 31.37 -6.56 -6.74
N GLY A 51 30.69 -7.34 -5.89
CA GLY A 51 31.16 -7.67 -4.53
C GLY A 51 30.93 -6.58 -3.49
N LEU A 52 30.18 -5.52 -3.84
CA LEU A 52 29.71 -4.49 -2.94
C LEU A 52 28.19 -4.64 -2.73
N THR A 53 27.76 -4.67 -1.47
CA THR A 53 26.34 -4.67 -1.10
C THR A 53 25.87 -3.23 -0.90
N LEU A 54 24.96 -2.78 -1.77
CA LEU A 54 24.28 -1.50 -1.64
C LEU A 54 22.95 -1.70 -0.93
N HIS A 55 22.87 -1.23 0.31
CA HIS A 55 21.64 -1.27 1.10
C HIS A 55 20.76 -0.06 0.75
N ILE A 56 19.61 -0.30 0.11
CA ILE A 56 18.60 0.75 -0.09
C ILE A 56 17.70 0.76 1.16
N PRO A 57 17.65 1.86 1.91
CA PRO A 57 16.82 1.94 3.10
C PRO A 57 15.33 1.89 2.76
N PRO A 58 14.45 1.59 3.73
CA PRO A 58 13.01 1.71 3.57
C PRO A 58 12.60 3.16 3.24
N LEU A 59 12.39 3.44 1.96
CA LEU A 59 11.88 4.72 1.48
C LEU A 59 10.34 4.82 1.54
N CYS A 60 9.72 4.07 2.44
CA CYS A 60 8.28 3.85 2.51
C CYS A 60 7.51 5.17 2.78
N LYS A 61 8.19 6.23 3.22
CA LYS A 61 7.63 7.59 3.38
C LYS A 61 7.71 8.49 2.14
N LEU A 62 8.34 8.07 1.03
CA LEU A 62 8.36 8.86 -0.21
C LEU A 62 6.97 8.95 -0.85
N ASN A 63 6.16 7.90 -0.75
CA ASN A 63 4.80 7.91 -1.24
C ASN A 63 3.87 8.50 -0.15
N PRO A 64 3.25 9.67 -0.37
CA PRO A 64 2.37 10.32 0.60
C PRO A 64 1.10 9.53 0.95
N LEU A 65 0.79 8.47 0.17
CA LEU A 65 -0.38 7.59 0.33
C LEU A 65 0.01 6.15 0.70
N TYR A 66 1.24 5.92 1.17
CA TYR A 66 1.74 4.57 1.43
C TYR A 66 0.91 3.84 2.49
N GLU A 67 0.60 4.51 3.60
CA GLU A 67 -0.13 3.92 4.72
C GLU A 67 -1.54 3.51 4.32
N GLU A 68 -2.23 4.34 3.54
CA GLU A 68 -3.58 4.10 3.03
C GLU A 68 -3.60 2.89 2.08
N VAL A 69 -2.56 2.75 1.24
CA VAL A 69 -2.41 1.59 0.33
C VAL A 69 -2.13 0.30 1.11
N VAL A 70 -1.24 0.34 2.11
CA VAL A 70 -0.96 -0.82 2.98
C VAL A 70 -2.20 -1.19 3.79
N SER A 71 -2.94 -0.21 4.31
CA SER A 71 -4.22 -0.39 4.99
C SER A 71 -5.26 -1.03 4.08
N LEU A 72 -5.34 -0.62 2.81
CA LEU A 72 -6.21 -1.24 1.81
C LEU A 72 -5.87 -2.72 1.57
N ARG A 73 -4.57 -3.07 1.49
CA ARG A 73 -4.13 -4.47 1.42
C ARG A 73 -4.56 -5.26 2.66
N PHE A 74 -4.36 -4.69 3.85
CA PHE A 74 -4.75 -5.36 5.09
C PHE A 74 -6.26 -5.65 5.12
N ARG A 75 -7.08 -4.67 4.75
CA ARG A 75 -8.55 -4.86 4.63
C ARG A 75 -8.91 -5.92 3.59
N ALA A 76 -8.15 -6.02 2.49
CA ALA A 76 -8.36 -7.06 1.48
C ALA A 76 -8.09 -8.46 2.06
N LEU A 77 -7.01 -8.60 2.84
CA LEU A 77 -6.67 -9.85 3.52
C LEU A 77 -7.75 -10.23 4.55
N CYS A 78 -8.17 -9.29 5.40
CA CYS A 78 -9.23 -9.53 6.38
C CYS A 78 -10.56 -9.91 5.71
N TYR A 79 -10.92 -9.29 4.59
CA TYR A 79 -12.12 -9.68 3.84
C TYR A 79 -12.03 -11.14 3.36
N LEU A 80 -10.89 -11.55 2.81
CA LEU A 80 -10.68 -12.93 2.37
C LEU A 80 -10.67 -13.93 3.53
N SER A 81 -10.01 -13.62 4.65
CA SER A 81 -9.95 -14.50 5.81
C SER A 81 -11.25 -14.56 6.59
N ASP A 82 -11.86 -13.42 6.91
CA ASP A 82 -12.92 -13.34 7.90
C ASP A 82 -14.30 -13.46 7.24
N THR A 83 -14.46 -12.92 6.02
CA THR A 83 -15.74 -12.95 5.30
C THR A 83 -15.81 -14.13 4.33
N CYS A 84 -14.77 -14.35 3.53
CA CYS A 84 -14.75 -15.47 2.56
C CYS A 84 -14.24 -16.79 3.15
N GLN A 85 -13.68 -16.78 4.36
CA GLN A 85 -13.12 -17.97 5.03
C GLN A 85 -12.05 -18.70 4.20
N GLU A 86 -11.29 -17.94 3.40
CA GLU A 86 -10.21 -18.47 2.60
C GLU A 86 -8.88 -18.51 3.36
N ASP A 87 -8.02 -19.45 2.96
CA ASP A 87 -6.65 -19.48 3.43
C ASP A 87 -5.81 -18.40 2.74
N VAL A 88 -5.48 -17.36 3.49
CA VAL A 88 -4.71 -16.20 3.01
C VAL A 88 -3.19 -16.37 3.14
N ARG A 89 -2.69 -17.51 3.64
CA ARG A 89 -1.24 -17.77 3.81
C ARG A 89 -0.44 -17.60 2.52
N ARG A 90 -1.06 -17.80 1.36
CA ARG A 90 -0.44 -17.56 0.04
C ARG A 90 -0.06 -16.11 -0.24
N TYR A 91 -0.58 -15.17 0.55
CA TYR A 91 -0.27 -13.75 0.47
C TYR A 91 0.68 -13.30 1.58
N CYS A 92 1.10 -14.22 2.46
CA CYS A 92 1.94 -13.94 3.61
C CYS A 92 3.43 -14.21 3.35
#